data_AF-A0A0D7QAV0-F1
#
_entry.id   AF-A0A0D7QAV0-F1
#
_cell.length_a   1.000
_cell.length_b   1.000
_cell.length_c   1.000
_cell.angle_alpha   90.00
_cell.angle_beta   90.00
_cell.angle_gamma   90.00
#
_symmetry.space_group_name_H-M   'P 1'
#
loop_
_entity.id
_entity.type
_entity.pdbx_description
1 polymer ?
#
loop_
_entity_poly.entity_id
_entity_poly.type
_entity_poly.pdbx_seq_one_letter_code
_entity_poly.pdbx_strand_id
1 'polypeptide(L)'
;MAQAADPPRQEVLRRMNMAPGGTAVLIAMRSEITPHLKSDPDLKLLDADLKHLFASWFNRGFLELRRIDWQSPAAVLEKLIAHEAVHEIKGWDDLRRRLAPDRRCFAFFHPALPGEPLIFVEVALVEGLATALAPLLLPDTDEDTARTRGARADTAIFYSISNCQDGLRGVSFGNFLIKQVVEELQTEFPQLQRFSTLSPIPGFRRWLGQGSASGHDAAAMLRDIDSEDWWRDAAKSEALRPVLMKLCAQYLTRSPASGNRIDPVARFHLGNGARLERINWLGNTAGRAMQESFGIMVNYLYDHDSIERNHEAFARVGEIVRSPQVDALL
;
A
#
# COMPACT_ATOMS: atom_id res chain seq x y z
N MET A 1 -2.29 2.38 39.27
CA MET A 1 -3.31 1.56 38.58
C MET A 1 -2.85 1.12 37.18
N ALA A 2 -2.30 1.99 36.33
CA ALA A 2 -1.78 1.61 35.01
C ALA A 2 -0.69 0.50 35.04
N GLN A 3 0.30 0.60 35.93
CA GLN A 3 1.36 -0.42 36.08
C GLN A 3 0.87 -1.83 36.47
N ALA A 4 -0.31 -1.94 37.12
CA ALA A 4 -0.88 -3.23 37.51
C ALA A 4 -1.69 -3.89 36.37
N ALA A 5 -1.98 -3.14 35.30
CA ALA A 5 -2.72 -3.62 34.14
C ALA A 5 -1.80 -4.08 33.00
N ASP A 6 -0.52 -3.73 33.03
CA ASP A 6 0.46 -4.20 32.04
C ASP A 6 0.76 -5.69 32.27
N PRO A 7 0.52 -6.57 31.29
CA PRO A 7 0.78 -7.98 31.45
C PRO A 7 2.30 -8.20 31.64
N PRO A 8 2.73 -9.08 32.56
CA PRO A 8 4.16 -9.37 32.79
C PRO A 8 4.93 -9.74 31.51
N ARG A 9 4.22 -10.27 30.51
CA ARG A 9 4.74 -10.60 29.18
C ARG A 9 5.39 -9.40 28.49
N GLN A 10 4.80 -8.20 28.57
CA GLN A 10 5.38 -7.02 27.91
C GLN A 10 6.74 -6.65 28.50
N GLU A 11 6.92 -6.80 29.82
CA GLU A 11 8.20 -6.56 30.47
C GLU A 11 9.26 -7.59 30.04
N VAL A 12 8.88 -8.86 29.91
CA VAL A 12 9.77 -9.89 29.36
C VAL A 12 10.20 -9.53 27.94
N LEU A 13 9.27 -9.14 27.07
CA LEU A 13 9.57 -8.74 25.69
C LEU A 13 10.46 -7.49 25.64
N ARG A 14 10.24 -6.50 26.51
CA ARG A 14 11.11 -5.32 26.65
C ARG A 14 12.53 -5.71 27.04
N ARG A 15 12.71 -6.64 27.98
CA ARG A 15 14.04 -7.14 28.39
C ARG A 15 14.72 -7.95 27.30
N MET A 16 13.99 -8.80 26.57
CA MET A 16 14.52 -9.51 25.42
C MET A 16 15.06 -8.54 24.36
N ASN A 17 14.38 -7.41 24.16
CA ASN A 17 14.81 -6.38 23.21
C ASN A 17 16.12 -5.67 23.62
N MET A 18 16.56 -5.76 24.87
CA MET A 18 17.84 -5.21 25.33
C MET A 18 19.04 -6.06 24.91
N ALA A 19 18.83 -7.32 24.53
CA ALA A 19 19.91 -8.18 24.04
C ALA A 19 20.37 -7.74 22.63
N PRO A 20 21.66 -7.95 22.27
CA PRO A 20 22.12 -7.75 20.90
C PRO A 20 21.28 -8.55 19.90
N GLY A 21 20.71 -7.88 18.89
CA GLY A 21 19.83 -8.51 17.91
C GLY A 21 18.42 -8.86 18.43
N GLY A 22 18.07 -8.49 19.67
CA GLY A 22 16.79 -8.82 20.30
C GLY A 22 15.58 -8.34 19.49
N THR A 23 15.67 -7.16 18.86
CA THR A 23 14.61 -6.65 17.99
C THR A 23 14.31 -7.58 16.81
N ALA A 24 15.35 -8.06 16.12
CA ALA A 24 15.20 -8.97 14.99
C ALA A 24 14.59 -10.31 15.43
N VAL A 25 15.04 -10.84 16.57
CA VAL A 25 14.49 -12.08 17.15
C VAL A 25 13.00 -11.93 17.48
N LEU A 26 12.58 -10.80 18.05
CA LEU A 26 11.17 -10.56 18.37
C LEU A 26 10.31 -10.43 17.10
N ILE A 27 10.85 -9.81 16.04
CA ILE A 27 10.16 -9.74 14.74
C ILE A 27 10.02 -11.13 14.13
N ALA A 28 11.08 -11.93 14.13
CA ALA A 28 11.07 -13.31 13.65
C ALA A 28 10.06 -14.15 14.44
N MET A 29 10.07 -14.05 15.77
CA MET A 29 9.08 -14.69 16.65
C MET A 29 7.65 -14.30 16.27
N ARG A 30 7.39 -13.00 16.04
CA ARG A 30 6.06 -12.56 15.62
C ARG A 30 5.65 -13.16 14.26
N SER A 31 6.59 -13.25 13.33
CA SER A 31 6.38 -13.89 12.03
C SER A 31 6.00 -15.36 12.20
N GLU A 32 6.71 -16.09 13.07
CA GLU A 32 6.46 -17.50 13.35
C GLU A 32 5.10 -17.77 14.00
N ILE A 33 4.65 -16.94 14.96
CA ILE A 33 3.36 -17.17 15.62
C ILE A 33 2.15 -16.79 14.75
N THR A 34 2.34 -15.92 13.75
CA THR A 34 1.25 -15.33 12.96
C THR A 34 0.38 -16.38 12.23
N PRO A 35 0.95 -17.40 11.56
CA PRO A 35 0.18 -18.49 10.96
C PRO A 35 -0.69 -19.28 11.95
N HIS A 36 -0.29 -19.35 13.22
CA HIS A 36 -0.93 -20.16 14.25
C HIS A 36 -2.03 -19.42 15.04
N LEU A 37 -2.20 -18.11 14.82
CA LEU A 37 -3.18 -17.29 15.56
C LEU A 37 -4.65 -17.75 15.42
N LYS A 38 -4.97 -18.50 14.37
CA LYS A 38 -6.33 -19.06 14.19
C LYS A 38 -6.55 -20.32 15.02
N SER A 39 -5.55 -21.19 15.09
CA SER A 39 -5.60 -22.48 15.79
C SER A 39 -5.33 -22.36 17.28
N ASP A 40 -4.60 -21.32 17.70
CA ASP A 40 -4.24 -21.08 19.10
C ASP A 40 -4.67 -19.66 19.55
N PRO A 41 -5.78 -19.55 20.30
CA PRO A 41 -6.27 -18.27 20.80
C PRO A 41 -5.33 -17.56 21.78
N ASP A 42 -4.49 -18.29 22.53
CA ASP A 42 -3.62 -17.68 23.54
C ASP A 42 -2.49 -16.88 22.88
N LEU A 43 -2.03 -17.31 21.69
CA LEU A 43 -1.06 -16.56 20.88
C LEU A 43 -1.60 -15.20 20.41
N LYS A 44 -2.92 -14.98 20.38
CA LYS A 44 -3.50 -13.67 20.02
C LYS A 44 -3.15 -12.60 21.05
N LEU A 45 -3.04 -12.97 22.33
CA LEU A 45 -2.64 -12.03 23.38
C LEU A 45 -1.17 -11.64 23.22
N LEU A 46 -0.30 -12.62 22.89
CA LEU A 46 1.11 -12.35 22.59
C LEU A 46 1.28 -11.48 21.34
N ASP A 47 0.56 -11.75 20.25
CA ASP A 47 0.59 -10.90 19.03
C ASP A 47 0.11 -9.47 19.32
N ALA A 48 -0.92 -9.30 20.16
CA ALA A 48 -1.40 -7.98 20.56
C ALA A 48 -0.32 -7.20 21.36
N ASP A 49 0.33 -7.85 22.33
CA ASP A 49 1.42 -7.25 23.11
C ASP A 49 2.62 -6.89 22.21
N LEU A 50 3.04 -7.79 21.31
CA LEU A 50 4.11 -7.53 20.34
C LEU A 50 3.76 -6.36 19.41
N LYS A 51 2.54 -6.30 18.86
CA LYS A 51 2.08 -5.19 18.03
C LYS A 51 2.13 -3.86 18.79
N HIS A 52 1.71 -3.86 20.05
CA HIS A 52 1.74 -2.67 20.89
C HIS A 52 3.18 -2.16 21.08
N LEU A 53 4.11 -3.06 21.43
CA LEU A 53 5.52 -2.72 21.60
C LEU A 53 6.16 -2.26 20.29
N PHE A 54 5.91 -2.97 19.17
CA PHE A 54 6.45 -2.60 17.87
C PHE A 54 5.93 -1.26 17.36
N ALA A 55 4.67 -0.90 17.62
CA ALA A 55 4.15 0.42 17.26
C ALA A 55 4.89 1.56 17.97
N SER A 56 5.39 1.31 19.19
CA SER A 56 6.21 2.27 19.93
C SER A 56 7.67 2.27 19.45
N TRP A 57 8.27 1.09 19.25
CA TRP A 57 9.68 0.98 18.86
C TRP A 57 9.94 1.43 17.43
N PHE A 58 9.03 1.15 16.49
CA PHE A 58 9.15 1.53 15.08
C PHE A 58 8.34 2.78 14.74
N ASN A 59 8.23 3.71 15.68
CA ASN A 59 7.55 4.96 15.40
C ASN A 59 8.32 5.78 14.35
N ARG A 60 7.58 6.62 13.61
CA ARG A 60 8.12 7.48 12.54
C ARG A 60 9.36 8.28 12.92
N GLY A 61 9.47 8.73 14.17
CA GLY A 61 10.57 9.59 14.63
C GLY A 61 11.94 8.91 14.61
N PHE A 62 12.00 7.58 14.54
CA PHE A 62 13.24 6.82 14.43
C PHE A 62 13.46 6.19 13.05
N LEU A 63 12.54 6.43 12.11
CA LEU A 63 12.69 5.91 10.75
C LEU A 63 13.51 6.88 9.90
N GLU A 64 14.54 6.35 9.25
CA GLU A 64 15.38 7.08 8.32
C GLU A 64 14.95 6.77 6.89
N LEU A 65 14.51 7.79 6.16
CA LEU A 65 14.25 7.68 4.73
C LEU A 65 15.57 7.71 3.96
N ARG A 66 15.80 6.72 3.08
CA ARG A 66 16.94 6.70 2.18
C ARG A 66 16.48 6.47 0.74
N ARG A 67 17.14 7.14 -0.20
CA ARG A 67 17.02 6.85 -1.63
C ARG A 67 17.69 5.52 -1.94
N ILE A 68 17.02 4.70 -2.75
CA ILE A 68 17.53 3.45 -3.29
C ILE A 68 17.71 3.61 -4.80
N ASP A 69 18.91 3.29 -5.27
CA ASP A 69 19.30 3.36 -6.67
C ASP A 69 20.33 2.27 -7.01
N TRP A 70 20.83 2.27 -8.25
CA TRP A 70 21.77 1.25 -8.71
C TRP A 70 23.14 1.29 -8.01
N GLN A 71 23.46 2.35 -7.27
CA GLN A 71 24.69 2.46 -6.47
C GLN A 71 24.50 1.94 -5.04
N SER A 72 23.27 1.64 -4.65
CA SER A 72 22.96 1.10 -3.33
C SER A 72 23.57 -0.30 -3.14
N PRO A 73 23.92 -0.69 -1.90
CA PRO A 73 24.54 -1.98 -1.64
C PRO A 73 23.71 -3.15 -2.19
N ALA A 74 24.37 -4.11 -2.85
CA ALA A 74 23.71 -5.27 -3.47
C ALA A 74 22.81 -6.04 -2.48
N ALA A 75 23.22 -6.17 -1.21
CA ALA A 75 22.42 -6.81 -0.18
C ALA A 75 21.07 -6.11 0.10
N VAL A 76 20.96 -4.79 -0.12
CA VAL A 76 19.69 -4.05 -0.01
C VAL A 76 18.84 -4.27 -1.27
N LEU A 77 19.48 -4.29 -2.43
CA LEU A 77 18.83 -4.55 -3.72
C LEU A 77 18.25 -5.97 -3.81
N GLU A 78 18.98 -6.98 -3.31
CA GLU A 78 18.50 -8.36 -3.20
C GLU A 78 17.25 -8.46 -2.31
N LYS A 79 17.22 -7.71 -1.21
CA LYS A 79 16.03 -7.63 -0.35
C LYS A 79 14.87 -6.95 -1.05
N LEU A 80 15.11 -5.95 -1.88
CA LEU A 80 14.07 -5.34 -2.69
C LEU A 80 13.45 -6.36 -3.64
N ILE A 81 14.27 -7.18 -4.31
CA ILE A 81 13.79 -8.27 -5.19
C ILE A 81 12.98 -9.30 -4.37
N ALA A 82 13.48 -9.72 -3.21
CA ALA A 82 12.86 -10.76 -2.39
C ALA A 82 11.54 -10.33 -1.72
N HIS A 83 11.40 -9.05 -1.38
CA HIS A 83 10.28 -8.53 -0.59
C HIS A 83 9.25 -7.73 -1.38
N GLU A 84 9.37 -7.66 -2.71
CA GLU A 84 8.40 -6.93 -3.52
C GLU A 84 7.04 -7.67 -3.56
N ALA A 85 6.09 -7.15 -2.77
CA ALA A 85 4.85 -7.84 -2.45
C ALA A 85 3.67 -7.46 -3.35
N VAL A 86 3.80 -6.37 -4.12
CA VAL A 86 2.75 -5.85 -5.00
C VAL A 86 2.97 -6.38 -6.42
N HIS A 87 4.19 -6.28 -6.94
CA HIS A 87 4.56 -6.66 -8.31
C HIS A 87 5.90 -7.38 -8.38
N GLU A 88 5.87 -8.71 -8.35
CA GLU A 88 7.05 -9.58 -8.39
C GLU A 88 8.13 -9.08 -9.36
N ILE A 89 9.35 -8.94 -8.84
CA ILE A 89 10.53 -8.54 -9.62
C ILE A 89 11.18 -9.78 -10.19
N LYS A 90 11.21 -9.90 -11.52
CA LYS A 90 11.65 -11.13 -12.21
C LYS A 90 13.17 -11.32 -12.26
N GLY A 91 13.93 -10.42 -11.64
CA GLY A 91 15.39 -10.47 -11.55
C GLY A 91 16.04 -9.09 -11.59
N TRP A 92 17.36 -9.08 -11.77
CA TRP A 92 18.18 -7.86 -11.75
C TRP A 92 17.88 -6.87 -12.87
N ASP A 93 17.51 -7.36 -14.07
CA ASP A 93 17.17 -6.47 -15.19
C ASP A 93 15.85 -5.71 -14.95
N ASP A 94 14.86 -6.38 -14.36
CA ASP A 94 13.59 -5.76 -13.94
C ASP A 94 13.84 -4.77 -12.79
N LEU A 95 14.70 -5.13 -11.82
CA LEU A 95 15.14 -4.20 -10.79
C LEU A 95 15.80 -2.96 -11.39
N ARG A 96 16.73 -3.12 -12.35
CA ARG A 96 17.41 -2.00 -13.01
C ARG A 96 16.40 -1.07 -13.68
N ARG A 97 15.37 -1.61 -14.30
CA ARG A 97 14.26 -0.85 -14.90
C ARG A 97 13.47 -0.04 -13.87
N ARG A 98 13.26 -0.58 -12.67
CA ARG A 98 12.58 0.09 -11.55
C ARG A 98 13.42 1.16 -10.86
N LEU A 99 14.72 1.19 -11.15
CA LEU A 99 15.68 2.19 -10.69
C LEU A 99 16.16 3.10 -11.83
N ALA A 100 15.47 3.09 -12.98
CA ALA A 100 15.77 3.92 -14.15
C ALA A 100 15.58 5.43 -13.87
N PRO A 101 16.07 6.33 -14.73
CA PRO A 101 16.00 7.78 -14.51
C PRO A 101 14.58 8.36 -14.31
N ASP A 102 13.55 7.76 -14.93
CA ASP A 102 12.13 8.09 -14.75
C ASP A 102 11.48 7.35 -13.58
N ARG A 103 12.28 6.74 -12.71
CA ARG A 103 11.83 6.03 -11.52
C ARG A 103 12.56 6.57 -10.29
N ARG A 104 11.90 6.47 -9.15
CA ARG A 104 12.53 6.68 -7.85
C ARG A 104 12.13 5.54 -6.93
N CYS A 105 13.08 5.08 -6.13
CA CYS A 105 12.82 4.11 -5.09
C CYS A 105 13.35 4.67 -3.78
N PHE A 106 12.57 4.49 -2.72
CA PHE A 106 12.95 4.87 -1.37
C PHE A 106 12.74 3.71 -0.43
N ALA A 107 13.50 3.70 0.67
CA ALA A 107 13.32 2.76 1.74
C ALA A 107 13.39 3.44 3.11
N PHE A 108 12.57 2.96 4.04
CA PHE A 108 12.63 3.35 5.45
C PHE A 108 13.48 2.34 6.23
N PHE A 109 14.49 2.84 6.94
CA PHE A 109 15.37 2.05 7.80
C PHE A 109 15.15 2.39 9.27
N HIS A 110 15.51 1.48 10.16
CA HIS A 110 15.48 1.71 11.60
C HIS A 110 16.83 1.37 12.23
N PRO A 111 17.37 2.18 13.16
CA PRO A 111 18.70 1.96 13.76
C PRO A 111 18.87 0.59 14.44
N ALA A 112 17.79 0.05 15.01
CA ALA A 112 17.82 -1.28 15.66
C ALA A 112 17.89 -2.46 14.67
N LEU A 113 17.72 -2.22 13.37
CA LEU A 113 17.80 -3.21 12.30
C LEU A 113 18.72 -2.70 11.18
N PRO A 114 20.03 -2.63 11.44
CA PRO A 114 20.98 -2.06 10.50
C PRO A 114 21.01 -2.84 9.18
N GLY A 115 20.88 -2.14 8.06
CA GLY A 115 20.86 -2.75 6.73
C GLY A 115 19.57 -3.50 6.38
N GLU A 116 18.55 -3.44 7.24
CA GLU A 116 17.22 -3.98 6.96
C GLU A 116 16.26 -2.87 6.55
N PRO A 117 15.81 -2.83 5.28
CA PRO A 117 14.70 -1.98 4.88
C PRO A 117 13.42 -2.51 5.55
N LEU A 118 12.58 -1.60 6.05
CA LEU A 118 11.29 -1.94 6.64
C LEU A 118 10.15 -1.76 5.64
N ILE A 119 10.25 -0.70 4.83
CA ILE A 119 9.25 -0.34 3.84
C ILE A 119 9.98 0.12 2.59
N PHE A 120 9.65 -0.45 1.43
CA PHE A 120 10.03 0.09 0.13
C PHE A 120 8.88 0.91 -0.46
N VAL A 121 9.24 1.98 -1.17
CA VAL A 121 8.32 2.83 -1.92
C VAL A 121 8.88 2.99 -3.33
N GLU A 122 8.19 2.43 -4.32
CA GLU A 122 8.53 2.59 -5.73
C GLU A 122 7.64 3.64 -6.39
N VAL A 123 8.28 4.54 -7.14
CA VAL A 123 7.66 5.72 -7.75
C VAL A 123 8.00 5.80 -9.23
N ALA A 124 7.00 6.05 -10.06
CA ALA A 124 7.15 6.34 -11.48
C ALA A 124 6.91 7.83 -11.75
N LEU A 125 7.82 8.48 -12.46
CA LEU A 125 7.69 9.86 -12.91
C LEU A 125 7.01 9.85 -14.29
N VAL A 126 5.82 10.44 -14.38
CA VAL A 126 4.97 10.39 -15.58
C VAL A 126 4.28 11.74 -15.82
N GLU A 127 3.67 11.86 -17.00
CA GLU A 127 2.77 12.96 -17.34
C GLU A 127 1.31 12.54 -17.06
N GLY A 128 0.65 13.24 -16.16
CA GLY A 128 -0.71 12.96 -15.71
C GLY A 128 -0.87 11.76 -14.79
N LEU A 129 -2.10 11.50 -14.37
CA LEU A 129 -2.42 10.38 -13.47
C LEU A 129 -2.39 9.06 -14.24
N ALA A 130 -1.52 8.13 -13.84
CA ALA A 130 -1.52 6.76 -14.35
C ALA A 130 -2.82 6.03 -13.98
N THR A 131 -3.43 5.37 -14.97
CA THR A 131 -4.67 4.58 -14.82
C THR A 131 -4.40 3.08 -14.75
N ALA A 132 -3.30 2.63 -15.33
CA ALA A 132 -2.95 1.22 -15.43
C ALA A 132 -1.47 1.00 -15.12
N LEU A 133 -1.20 -0.18 -14.57
CA LEU A 133 0.11 -0.57 -14.11
C LEU A 133 1.01 -1.03 -15.25
N ALA A 134 0.46 -1.76 -16.22
CA ALA A 134 1.25 -2.37 -17.29
C ALA A 134 2.20 -1.38 -18.00
N PRO A 135 1.77 -0.15 -18.37
CA PRO A 135 2.66 0.85 -18.96
C PRO A 135 3.83 1.27 -18.05
N LEU A 136 3.67 1.19 -16.73
CA LEU A 136 4.72 1.56 -15.77
C LEU A 136 5.81 0.48 -15.66
N LEU A 137 5.46 -0.78 -15.94
CA LEU A 137 6.32 -1.95 -15.84
C LEU A 137 6.89 -2.43 -17.18
N LEU A 138 6.51 -1.80 -18.30
CA LEU A 138 7.04 -2.16 -19.60
C LEU A 138 8.58 -2.04 -19.58
N PRO A 139 9.30 -3.09 -20.04
CA PRO A 139 10.73 -3.01 -20.22
C PRO A 139 11.00 -1.90 -21.23
N ASP A 140 11.62 -0.82 -20.77
CA ASP A 140 12.10 0.22 -21.64
C ASP A 140 13.60 0.28 -21.43
N THR A 141 14.34 -0.09 -22.47
CA THR A 141 15.78 -0.30 -22.39
C THR A 141 16.58 0.95 -22.76
N ASP A 142 15.92 2.00 -23.26
CA ASP A 142 16.60 3.23 -23.62
C ASP A 142 16.63 4.22 -22.45
N GLU A 143 17.81 4.39 -21.86
CA GLU A 143 18.03 5.32 -20.75
C GLU A 143 17.78 6.79 -21.16
N ASP A 144 18.00 7.17 -22.42
CA ASP A 144 17.78 8.55 -22.89
C ASP A 144 16.29 8.89 -22.96
N THR A 145 15.47 7.94 -23.43
CA THR A 145 14.01 8.04 -23.37
C THR A 145 13.52 8.12 -21.92
N ALA A 146 14.07 7.31 -21.01
CA ALA A 146 13.74 7.40 -19.58
C ALA A 146 14.13 8.77 -18.99
N ARG A 147 15.33 9.28 -19.28
CA ARG A 147 15.74 10.64 -18.85
C ARG A 147 14.78 11.70 -19.37
N THR A 148 14.38 11.62 -20.63
CA THR A 148 13.45 12.57 -21.25
C THR A 148 12.08 12.55 -20.58
N ARG A 149 11.53 11.36 -20.29
CA ARG A 149 10.26 11.22 -19.55
C ARG A 149 10.35 11.78 -18.14
N GLY A 150 11.42 11.44 -17.41
CA GLY A 150 11.64 11.97 -16.05
C GLY A 150 11.72 13.49 -16.02
N ALA A 151 12.35 14.11 -17.03
CA ALA A 151 12.45 15.56 -17.14
C ALA A 151 11.12 16.26 -17.47
N ARG A 152 10.22 15.59 -18.19
CA ARG A 152 8.89 16.12 -18.57
C ARG A 152 7.79 15.81 -17.58
N ALA A 153 8.02 14.88 -16.65
CA ALA A 153 7.02 14.43 -15.70
C ALA A 153 6.45 15.59 -14.88
N ASP A 154 5.12 15.63 -14.78
CA ASP A 154 4.37 16.55 -13.90
C ASP A 154 3.78 15.81 -12.68
N THR A 155 3.87 14.48 -12.67
CA THR A 155 3.19 13.61 -11.70
C THR A 155 4.12 12.49 -11.22
N ALA A 156 4.21 12.31 -9.91
CA ALA A 156 4.83 11.15 -9.28
C ALA A 156 3.75 10.12 -8.91
N ILE A 157 3.91 8.89 -9.43
CA ILE A 157 3.00 7.77 -9.20
C ILE A 157 3.64 6.74 -8.27
N PHE A 158 3.17 6.65 -7.03
CA PHE A 158 3.51 5.57 -6.08
C PHE A 158 2.79 4.29 -6.50
N TYR A 159 3.47 3.41 -7.22
CA TYR A 159 2.87 2.18 -7.75
C TYR A 159 3.16 0.94 -6.92
N SER A 160 4.14 0.98 -6.01
CA SER A 160 4.37 -0.08 -5.02
C SER A 160 4.78 0.49 -3.67
N ILE A 161 4.18 -0.04 -2.60
CA ILE A 161 4.58 0.21 -1.21
C ILE A 161 4.58 -1.13 -0.50
N SER A 162 5.77 -1.65 -0.22
CA SER A 162 5.97 -3.01 0.28
C SER A 162 6.53 -2.98 1.70
N ASN A 163 5.92 -3.72 2.63
CA ASN A 163 6.51 -3.98 3.96
C ASN A 163 7.42 -5.20 3.85
N CYS A 164 8.70 -5.04 4.18
CA CYS A 164 9.71 -6.09 4.03
C CYS A 164 9.74 -7.07 5.20
N GLN A 165 9.11 -6.71 6.32
CA GLN A 165 9.16 -7.48 7.55
C GLN A 165 7.78 -8.06 7.87
N ASP A 166 7.59 -9.36 7.60
CA ASP A 166 6.34 -10.06 7.90
C ASP A 166 5.94 -9.94 9.38
N GLY A 167 6.94 -10.01 10.27
CA GLY A 167 6.77 -9.79 11.71
C GLY A 167 6.36 -8.36 12.08
N LEU A 168 6.37 -7.40 11.16
CA LEU A 168 5.83 -6.04 11.33
C LEU A 168 4.52 -5.82 10.57
N ARG A 169 3.96 -6.85 9.93
CA ARG A 169 2.68 -6.74 9.23
C ARG A 169 1.57 -6.27 10.17
N GLY A 170 0.90 -5.18 9.79
CA GLY A 170 -0.16 -4.57 10.58
C GLY A 170 0.30 -3.69 11.74
N VAL A 171 1.61 -3.52 11.94
CA VAL A 171 2.17 -2.49 12.82
C VAL A 171 2.08 -1.15 12.10
N SER A 172 1.61 -0.13 12.80
CA SER A 172 1.65 1.24 12.29
C SER A 172 3.02 1.83 12.56
N PHE A 173 3.68 2.31 11.50
CA PHE A 173 4.93 3.06 11.58
C PHE A 173 4.70 4.56 11.82
N GLY A 174 3.47 4.93 12.21
CA GLY A 174 2.99 6.31 12.22
C GLY A 174 2.38 6.73 10.88
N ASN A 175 1.74 7.90 10.90
CA ASN A 175 1.17 8.52 9.71
C ASN A 175 2.20 9.45 9.05
N PHE A 176 1.94 9.84 7.80
CA PHE A 176 2.79 10.73 6.99
C PHE A 176 4.14 10.13 6.56
N LEU A 177 4.22 8.81 6.40
CA LEU A 177 5.37 8.19 5.71
C LEU A 177 5.49 8.75 4.29
N ILE A 178 4.37 8.80 3.57
CA ILE A 178 4.34 9.28 2.19
C ILE A 178 4.62 10.78 2.10
N LYS A 179 4.28 11.58 3.14
CA LYS A 179 4.62 13.01 3.19
C LYS A 179 6.13 13.24 3.04
N GLN A 180 6.96 12.44 3.71
CA GLN A 180 8.43 12.56 3.58
C GLN A 180 8.92 12.26 2.16
N VAL A 181 8.34 11.24 1.52
CA VAL A 181 8.71 10.89 0.15
C VAL A 181 8.25 11.97 -0.83
N VAL A 182 7.08 12.57 -0.61
CA VAL A 182 6.59 13.72 -1.38
C VAL A 182 7.52 14.92 -1.22
N GLU A 183 7.93 15.26 0.01
CA GLU A 183 8.86 16.37 0.29
C GLU A 183 10.23 16.16 -0.39
N GLU A 184 10.76 14.95 -0.35
CA GLU A 184 12.02 14.57 -1.01
C GLU A 184 11.89 14.70 -2.54
N LEU A 185 10.81 14.16 -3.12
CA LEU A 185 10.54 14.26 -4.55
C LEU A 185 10.33 15.70 -5.01
N GLN A 186 9.65 16.53 -4.21
CA GLN A 186 9.40 17.94 -4.53
C GLN A 186 10.69 18.77 -4.46
N THR A 187 11.60 18.40 -3.56
CA THR A 187 12.94 19.00 -3.47
C THR A 187 13.79 18.63 -4.67
N GLU A 188 13.79 17.36 -5.08
CA GLU A 188 14.54 16.89 -6.25
C GLU A 188 13.93 17.37 -7.57
N PHE A 189 12.60 17.43 -7.65
CA PHE A 189 11.85 17.75 -8.87
C PHE A 189 10.79 18.83 -8.61
N PRO A 190 11.17 20.12 -8.59
CA PRO A 190 10.25 21.22 -8.35
C PRO A 190 9.12 21.36 -9.38
N GLN A 191 9.26 20.74 -10.56
CA GLN A 191 8.24 20.73 -11.61
C GLN A 191 7.08 19.77 -11.35
N LEU A 192 7.20 18.83 -10.41
CA LEU A 192 6.13 17.90 -10.08
C LEU A 192 4.98 18.66 -9.40
N GLN A 193 3.79 18.51 -9.98
CA GLN A 193 2.56 19.16 -9.52
C GLN A 193 1.64 18.21 -8.77
N ARG A 194 1.73 16.91 -9.06
CA ARG A 194 0.82 15.90 -8.51
C ARG A 194 1.60 14.73 -7.93
N PHE A 195 1.13 14.26 -6.78
CA PHE A 195 1.66 13.09 -6.10
C PHE A 195 0.50 12.13 -5.89
N SER A 196 0.47 11.00 -6.58
CA SER A 196 -0.66 10.08 -6.49
C SER A 196 -0.20 8.64 -6.46
N THR A 197 -0.99 7.74 -5.92
CA THR A 197 -0.69 6.31 -5.96
C THR A 197 -1.36 5.65 -7.16
N LEU A 198 -0.96 4.43 -7.49
CA LEU A 198 -1.79 3.49 -8.24
C LEU A 198 -1.90 2.21 -7.41
N SER A 199 -2.93 2.15 -6.57
CA SER A 199 -3.03 1.18 -5.48
C SER A 199 -4.00 0.03 -5.79
N PRO A 200 -3.75 -1.18 -5.26
CA PRO A 200 -4.69 -2.30 -5.33
C PRO A 200 -5.85 -2.13 -4.33
N ILE A 201 -6.89 -2.96 -4.49
CA ILE A 201 -8.09 -2.97 -3.64
C ILE A 201 -8.38 -4.40 -3.14
N PRO A 202 -7.50 -4.96 -2.27
CA PRO A 202 -7.46 -6.40 -1.98
C PRO A 202 -8.75 -6.98 -1.38
N GLY A 203 -9.59 -6.16 -0.76
CA GLY A 203 -10.83 -6.63 -0.13
C GLY A 203 -12.08 -6.61 -1.00
N PHE A 204 -12.03 -6.05 -2.22
CA PHE A 204 -13.24 -5.69 -2.96
C PHE A 204 -14.05 -6.89 -3.45
N ARG A 205 -13.43 -7.85 -4.15
CA ARG A 205 -14.16 -9.05 -4.66
C ARG A 205 -14.76 -9.85 -3.51
N ARG A 206 -13.99 -10.02 -2.42
CA ARG A 206 -14.46 -10.72 -1.22
C ARG A 206 -15.67 -10.02 -0.59
N TRP A 207 -15.64 -8.69 -0.52
CA TRP A 207 -16.76 -7.91 0.00
C TRP A 207 -18.03 -8.11 -0.84
N LEU A 208 -17.89 -8.08 -2.17
CA LEU A 208 -19.01 -8.30 -3.08
C LEU A 208 -19.60 -9.71 -2.92
N GLY A 209 -18.75 -10.73 -2.78
CA GLY A 209 -19.14 -12.13 -2.57
C GLY A 209 -19.86 -12.42 -1.24
N GLN A 210 -19.80 -11.51 -0.25
CA GLN A 210 -20.49 -11.66 1.03
C GLN A 210 -21.95 -11.17 1.00
N GLY A 211 -22.48 -10.82 -0.18
CA GLY A 211 -23.85 -10.30 -0.32
C GLY A 211 -24.05 -8.93 0.35
N SER A 212 -22.95 -8.23 0.65
CA SER A 212 -22.98 -6.93 1.34
C SER A 212 -23.31 -5.76 0.41
N ALA A 213 -23.37 -5.99 -0.90
CA ALA A 213 -23.99 -5.07 -1.85
C ALA A 213 -25.51 -5.24 -1.74
N SER A 214 -26.19 -4.20 -1.27
CA SER A 214 -27.61 -4.18 -0.94
C SER A 214 -28.49 -4.32 -2.20
N GLY A 215 -28.60 -5.53 -2.75
CA GLY A 215 -29.43 -5.84 -3.90
C GLY A 215 -29.39 -7.32 -4.23
N HIS A 216 -30.56 -7.88 -4.59
CA HIS A 216 -30.72 -9.29 -4.99
C HIS A 216 -29.93 -9.67 -6.27
N ASP A 217 -29.25 -8.71 -6.91
CA ASP A 217 -28.61 -8.84 -8.22
C ASP A 217 -27.08 -9.05 -8.16
N ALA A 218 -26.42 -8.75 -7.04
CA ALA A 218 -24.96 -8.86 -6.93
C ALA A 218 -24.45 -10.31 -7.03
N ALA A 219 -25.22 -11.27 -6.50
CA ALA A 219 -24.90 -12.69 -6.59
C ALA A 219 -25.19 -13.29 -7.98
N ALA A 220 -26.14 -12.71 -8.73
CA ALA A 220 -26.36 -13.07 -10.13
C ALA A 220 -25.22 -12.53 -11.01
N MET A 221 -24.85 -11.26 -10.82
CA MET A 221 -23.72 -10.64 -11.52
C MET A 221 -22.38 -11.35 -11.26
N LEU A 222 -22.12 -11.77 -10.02
CA LEU A 222 -20.91 -12.55 -9.71
C LEU A 222 -20.83 -13.86 -10.49
N ARG A 223 -21.97 -14.51 -10.77
CA ARG A 223 -22.02 -15.72 -11.61
C ARG A 223 -21.68 -15.43 -13.07
N ASP A 224 -22.09 -14.27 -13.59
CA ASP A 224 -21.72 -13.82 -14.95
C ASP A 224 -20.22 -13.44 -15.03
N ILE A 225 -19.68 -12.87 -13.95
CA ILE A 225 -18.27 -12.47 -13.79
C ILE A 225 -17.34 -13.68 -13.56
N ASP A 226 -17.85 -14.80 -13.06
CA ASP A 226 -17.08 -16.04 -12.90
C ASP A 226 -16.89 -16.80 -14.23
N SER A 227 -17.42 -16.29 -15.35
CA SER A 227 -17.00 -16.76 -16.68
C SER A 227 -15.53 -16.44 -16.94
N GLU A 228 -14.78 -17.40 -17.48
CA GLU A 228 -13.36 -17.20 -17.80
C GLU A 228 -13.17 -15.99 -18.73
N ASP A 229 -12.23 -15.11 -18.36
CA ASP A 229 -11.75 -14.01 -19.20
C ASP A 229 -12.82 -12.99 -19.68
N TRP A 230 -13.91 -12.76 -18.93
CA TRP A 230 -14.94 -11.76 -19.31
C TRP A 230 -14.37 -10.36 -19.62
N TRP A 231 -13.22 -9.99 -19.03
CA TRP A 231 -12.55 -8.71 -19.26
C TRP A 231 -11.84 -8.63 -20.62
N ARG A 232 -11.65 -9.76 -21.31
CA ARG A 232 -11.13 -9.83 -22.68
C ARG A 232 -12.22 -9.67 -23.73
N ASP A 233 -13.47 -9.96 -23.37
CA ASP A 233 -14.64 -9.70 -24.22
C ASP A 233 -15.06 -8.23 -24.04
N ALA A 234 -14.86 -7.42 -25.09
CA ALA A 234 -15.14 -5.99 -25.04
C ALA A 234 -16.60 -5.67 -24.70
N ALA A 235 -17.56 -6.47 -25.19
CA ALA A 235 -18.98 -6.22 -24.95
C ALA A 235 -19.35 -6.53 -23.50
N LYS A 236 -18.87 -7.67 -22.97
CA LYS A 236 -19.11 -8.03 -21.56
C LYS A 236 -18.39 -7.09 -20.59
N SER A 237 -17.14 -6.75 -20.89
CA SER A 237 -16.32 -5.83 -20.09
C SER A 237 -17.00 -4.46 -19.96
N GLU A 238 -17.43 -3.86 -21.07
CA GLU A 238 -18.11 -2.56 -21.03
C GLU A 238 -19.51 -2.62 -20.40
N ALA A 239 -20.23 -3.74 -20.53
CA ALA A 239 -21.51 -3.93 -19.82
C ALA A 239 -21.34 -3.97 -18.29
N LEU A 240 -20.27 -4.59 -17.79
CA LEU A 240 -19.99 -4.73 -16.35
C LEU A 240 -19.35 -3.48 -15.72
N ARG A 241 -18.62 -2.70 -16.53
CA ARG A 241 -17.86 -1.52 -16.09
C ARG A 241 -18.66 -0.55 -15.22
N PRO A 242 -19.81 0.02 -15.64
CA PRO A 242 -20.50 1.03 -14.83
C PRO A 242 -20.95 0.47 -13.48
N VAL A 243 -21.36 -0.80 -13.44
CA VAL A 243 -21.85 -1.44 -12.22
C VAL A 243 -20.70 -1.70 -11.24
N LEU A 244 -19.62 -2.34 -11.69
CA LEU A 244 -18.49 -2.64 -10.83
C LEU A 244 -17.76 -1.38 -10.34
N MET A 245 -17.68 -0.34 -11.16
CA MET A 245 -17.10 0.95 -10.77
C MET A 245 -17.94 1.62 -9.68
N LYS A 246 -19.28 1.62 -9.80
CA LYS A 246 -20.19 2.12 -8.77
C LYS A 246 -20.08 1.35 -7.46
N LEU A 247 -20.09 0.02 -7.53
CA LEU A 247 -19.94 -0.84 -6.35
C LEU A 247 -18.57 -0.65 -5.69
N CYS A 248 -17.52 -0.44 -6.47
CA CYS A 248 -16.19 -0.14 -5.96
C CYS A 248 -16.15 1.22 -5.23
N ALA A 249 -16.77 2.25 -5.82
CA ALA A 249 -16.90 3.56 -5.16
C ALA A 249 -17.64 3.42 -3.83
N GLN A 250 -18.80 2.74 -3.82
CA GLN A 250 -19.54 2.46 -2.61
C GLN A 250 -18.68 1.73 -1.59
N TYR A 251 -17.96 0.68 -1.99
CA TYR A 251 -17.08 -0.10 -1.11
C TYR A 251 -16.00 0.76 -0.42
N LEU A 252 -15.34 1.63 -1.19
CA LEU A 252 -14.23 2.48 -0.73
C LEU A 252 -14.70 3.67 0.12
N THR A 253 -15.94 4.13 -0.05
CA THR A 253 -16.46 5.32 0.65
C THR A 253 -17.32 5.00 1.87
N ARG A 254 -17.39 3.74 2.31
CA ARG A 254 -18.20 3.39 3.49
C ARG A 254 -17.54 3.90 4.75
N SER A 255 -18.34 4.54 5.62
CA SER A 255 -17.86 5.00 6.91
C SER A 255 -17.30 3.84 7.75
N PRO A 256 -16.18 4.03 8.45
CA PRO A 256 -15.72 3.09 9.46
C PRO A 256 -16.74 3.05 10.59
N ALA A 257 -17.54 1.98 10.65
CA ALA A 257 -18.54 1.74 11.69
C ALA A 257 -18.34 0.33 12.27
N SER A 258 -18.94 0.05 13.43
CA SER A 258 -18.87 -1.27 14.05
C SER A 258 -19.36 -2.34 13.06
N GLY A 259 -18.48 -3.29 12.73
CA GLY A 259 -18.74 -4.35 11.74
C GLY A 259 -18.31 -4.03 10.30
N ASN A 260 -18.01 -2.77 9.96
CA ASN A 260 -17.56 -2.39 8.63
C ASN A 260 -16.04 -2.17 8.58
N ARG A 261 -15.32 -3.10 7.94
CA ARG A 261 -13.87 -2.97 7.74
C ARG A 261 -13.58 -2.21 6.45
N ILE A 262 -12.92 -1.06 6.59
CA ILE A 262 -12.32 -0.34 5.46
C ILE A 262 -11.26 -1.24 4.81
N ASP A 263 -11.15 -1.15 3.48
CA ASP A 263 -10.06 -1.78 2.75
C ASP A 263 -8.69 -1.42 3.39
N PRO A 264 -7.79 -2.39 3.62
CA PRO A 264 -6.55 -2.13 4.33
C PRO A 264 -5.65 -1.10 3.62
N VAL A 265 -5.68 -1.05 2.28
CA VAL A 265 -4.88 -0.11 1.48
C VAL A 265 -5.54 1.27 1.49
N ALA A 266 -6.87 1.34 1.40
CA ALA A 266 -7.60 2.60 1.60
C ALA A 266 -7.33 3.21 2.98
N ARG A 267 -7.44 2.39 4.04
CA ARG A 267 -7.15 2.82 5.41
C ARG A 267 -5.73 3.36 5.55
N PHE A 268 -4.75 2.75 4.88
CA PHE A 268 -3.37 3.22 4.89
C PHE A 268 -3.24 4.59 4.23
N HIS A 269 -3.75 4.78 3.01
CA HIS A 269 -3.58 6.04 2.29
C HIS A 269 -4.39 7.19 2.90
N LEU A 270 -5.65 6.95 3.26
CA LEU A 270 -6.50 7.93 3.94
C LEU A 270 -5.92 8.30 5.32
N GLY A 271 -5.40 7.31 6.05
CA GLY A 271 -4.67 7.52 7.29
C GLY A 271 -3.37 8.33 7.11
N ASN A 272 -2.80 8.36 5.91
CA ASN A 272 -1.66 9.22 5.56
C ASN A 272 -2.09 10.57 4.93
N GLY A 273 -3.38 10.92 4.96
CA GLY A 273 -3.90 12.20 4.50
C GLY A 273 -4.21 12.29 3.00
N ALA A 274 -4.21 11.17 2.29
CA ALA A 274 -4.56 11.18 0.88
C ALA A 274 -6.06 11.39 0.65
N ARG A 275 -6.41 11.95 -0.51
CA ARG A 275 -7.76 11.98 -1.06
C ARG A 275 -8.00 10.79 -1.97
N LEU A 276 -9.19 10.19 -1.91
CA LEU A 276 -9.63 9.20 -2.90
C LEU A 276 -9.90 9.91 -4.24
N GLU A 277 -8.98 9.76 -5.19
CA GLU A 277 -8.93 10.64 -6.38
C GLU A 277 -9.66 10.07 -7.58
N ARG A 278 -9.40 8.80 -7.93
CA ARG A 278 -9.97 8.19 -9.13
C ARG A 278 -9.98 6.68 -9.00
N ILE A 279 -11.05 6.05 -9.45
CA ILE A 279 -11.14 4.60 -9.60
C ILE A 279 -10.81 4.27 -11.05
N ASN A 280 -9.96 3.28 -11.27
CA ASN A 280 -9.42 2.92 -12.57
C ASN A 280 -9.89 1.53 -12.98
N TRP A 281 -10.68 1.49 -14.05
CA TRP A 281 -11.15 0.25 -14.65
C TRP A 281 -10.00 -0.53 -15.27
N LEU A 282 -9.88 -1.82 -14.93
CA LEU A 282 -8.85 -2.74 -15.45
C LEU A 282 -7.41 -2.17 -15.38
N GLY A 283 -7.10 -1.45 -14.29
CA GLY A 283 -5.76 -0.91 -14.05
C GLY A 283 -4.69 -2.00 -13.89
N ASN A 284 -5.07 -3.20 -13.45
CA ASN A 284 -4.17 -4.36 -13.38
C ASN A 284 -4.92 -5.66 -13.69
N THR A 285 -4.60 -6.29 -14.83
CA THR A 285 -5.23 -7.53 -15.27
C THR A 285 -4.45 -8.80 -14.88
N ALA A 286 -3.45 -8.68 -14.00
CA ALA A 286 -2.76 -9.85 -13.46
C ALA A 286 -3.73 -10.71 -12.63
N GLY A 287 -3.51 -12.04 -12.61
CA GLY A 287 -4.44 -12.99 -11.99
C GLY A 287 -4.79 -12.65 -10.53
N ARG A 288 -3.80 -12.23 -9.74
CA ARG A 288 -4.01 -11.78 -8.35
C ARG A 288 -4.93 -10.56 -8.27
N ALA A 289 -4.71 -9.52 -9.09
CA ALA A 289 -5.53 -8.32 -9.09
C ALA A 289 -6.98 -8.59 -9.54
N MET A 290 -7.16 -9.50 -10.50
CA MET A 290 -8.49 -9.98 -10.92
C MET A 290 -9.22 -10.73 -9.80
N GLN A 291 -8.50 -11.52 -9.00
CA GLN A 291 -9.05 -12.22 -7.83
C GLN A 291 -9.31 -11.29 -6.64
N GLU A 292 -8.55 -10.21 -6.50
CA GLU A 292 -8.71 -9.25 -5.42
C GLU A 292 -9.83 -8.22 -5.68
N SER A 293 -9.92 -7.72 -6.92
CA SER A 293 -10.68 -6.50 -7.23
C SER A 293 -11.21 -6.40 -8.66
N PHE A 294 -11.31 -7.51 -9.40
CA PHE A 294 -11.70 -7.50 -10.82
C PHE A 294 -10.78 -6.62 -11.69
N GLY A 295 -9.53 -6.47 -11.27
CA GLY A 295 -8.53 -5.64 -11.92
C GLY A 295 -8.71 -4.14 -11.74
N ILE A 296 -9.67 -3.71 -10.91
CA ILE A 296 -9.87 -2.30 -10.57
C ILE A 296 -8.73 -1.83 -9.66
N MET A 297 -8.14 -0.70 -10.01
CA MET A 297 -7.16 0.00 -9.19
C MET A 297 -7.67 1.36 -8.77
N VAL A 298 -6.97 2.03 -7.88
CA VAL A 298 -7.38 3.34 -7.38
C VAL A 298 -6.20 4.29 -7.28
N ASN A 299 -6.41 5.56 -7.64
CA ASN A 299 -5.49 6.63 -7.35
C ASN A 299 -5.88 7.29 -6.02
N TYR A 300 -4.95 7.35 -5.09
CA TYR A 300 -5.02 8.24 -3.92
C TYR A 300 -4.11 9.44 -4.17
N LEU A 301 -4.63 10.66 -4.10
CA LEU A 301 -3.86 11.89 -4.33
C LEU A 301 -3.36 12.45 -2.99
N TYR A 302 -2.07 12.74 -2.93
CA TYR A 302 -1.40 13.45 -1.86
C TYR A 302 -1.21 14.90 -2.28
N ASP A 303 -2.07 15.76 -1.77
CA ASP A 303 -1.97 17.20 -1.93
C ASP A 303 -1.27 17.80 -0.69
N HIS A 304 -0.08 18.35 -0.90
CA HIS A 304 0.81 18.82 0.17
C HIS A 304 0.08 19.70 1.18
N ASP A 305 -0.77 20.61 0.70
CA ASP A 305 -1.45 21.62 1.53
C ASP A 305 -2.63 21.04 2.32
N SER A 306 -3.16 19.87 1.93
CA SER A 306 -4.35 19.27 2.54
C SER A 306 -4.10 17.95 3.27
N ILE A 307 -2.89 17.38 3.21
CA ILE A 307 -2.52 16.11 3.87
C ILE A 307 -2.92 16.09 5.35
N GLU A 308 -2.56 17.10 6.14
CA GLU A 308 -2.82 17.13 7.58
C GLU A 308 -4.30 17.27 7.90
N ARG A 309 -5.01 18.13 7.17
CA ARG A 309 -6.46 18.31 7.30
C ARG A 309 -7.21 17.02 6.98
N ASN A 310 -6.86 16.36 5.87
CA ASN A 310 -7.48 15.11 5.45
C ASN A 310 -7.20 13.99 6.46
N HIS A 311 -5.98 13.94 7.01
CA HIS A 311 -5.61 13.00 8.07
C HIS A 311 -6.50 13.18 9.30
N GLU A 312 -6.65 14.41 9.80
CA GLU A 312 -7.48 14.69 10.98
C GLU A 312 -8.96 14.36 10.74
N ALA A 313 -9.50 14.68 9.56
CA ALA A 313 -10.87 14.36 9.18
C ALA A 313 -11.12 12.84 9.20
N PHE A 314 -10.20 12.06 8.64
CA PHE A 314 -10.29 10.60 8.66
C PHE A 314 -10.10 10.03 10.07
N ALA A 315 -9.10 10.51 10.82
CA ALA A 315 -8.74 9.98 12.13
C ALA A 315 -9.80 10.26 13.21
N ARG A 316 -10.43 11.43 13.19
CA ARG A 316 -11.39 11.84 14.24
C ARG A 316 -12.81 11.39 13.98
N VAL A 317 -13.28 11.56 12.74
CA VAL A 317 -14.70 11.38 12.40
C VAL A 317 -14.93 10.33 11.32
N GLY A 318 -13.86 9.72 10.78
CA GLY A 318 -13.96 8.70 9.73
C GLY A 318 -14.36 9.25 8.37
N GLU A 319 -14.19 10.56 8.15
CA GLU A 319 -14.52 11.21 6.88
C GLU A 319 -13.53 10.79 5.78
N ILE A 320 -14.05 10.41 4.62
CA ILE A 320 -13.27 10.01 3.46
C ILE A 320 -13.33 11.14 2.43
N VAL A 321 -12.27 11.94 2.39
CA VAL A 321 -12.12 13.01 1.39
C VAL A 321 -11.96 12.36 0.00
N ARG A 322 -12.76 12.80 -0.96
CA ARG A 322 -12.82 12.23 -2.31
C ARG A 322 -13.00 13.29 -3.39
N SER A 323 -12.67 12.95 -4.62
CA SER A 323 -12.82 13.87 -5.77
C SER A 323 -14.24 13.87 -6.33
N PRO A 324 -14.63 14.91 -7.11
CA PRO A 324 -15.89 14.93 -7.84
C PRO A 324 -16.09 13.74 -8.79
N GLN A 325 -14.99 13.18 -9.32
CA GLN A 325 -15.05 12.01 -10.20
C GLN A 325 -15.51 10.76 -9.45
N VAL A 326 -15.15 10.64 -8.17
CA VAL A 326 -15.60 9.54 -7.31
C VAL A 326 -17.04 9.78 -6.85
N ASP A 327 -17.41 11.02 -6.55
CA ASP A 327 -18.81 11.37 -6.24
C ASP A 327 -19.76 11.04 -7.40
N ALA A 328 -19.34 11.23 -8.65
CA ALA A 328 -20.14 10.90 -9.83
C ALA A 328 -20.45 9.39 -9.98
N LEU A 329 -19.77 8.51 -9.24
CA LEU A 329 -20.01 7.06 -9.25
C LEU A 329 -21.02 6.60 -8.19
N LEU A 330 -21.38 7.45 -7.22
CA LEU A 330 -22.24 7.09 -6.07
C LEU A 330 -23.72 7.31 -6.41
#